data_AF-A0A0N1E8X6-F1
#
_entry.id   AF-A0A0N1E8X6-F1
#
_cell.length_a   1.000
_cell.length_b   1.000
_cell.length_c   1.000
_cell.angle_alpha   90.00
_cell.angle_beta   90.00
_cell.angle_gamma   90.00
#
_symmetry.space_group_name_H-M   'P 1'
#
loop_
_entity.id
_entity.type
_entity.pdbx_description
1 polymer ?
#
loop_
_entity_poly.entity_id
_entity_poly.type
_entity_poly.pdbx_seq_one_letter_code
_entity_poly.pdbx_strand_id
1 'polypeptide(L)'
;MSEVIENTEIALREIKECQNRHNTTSCDFCKEAIKCEKKHNFEQMTELNLQENIEMLKECQKKHNLQSCLQCQEVLECAVRNRYVNAVYLSMNKGNGGSFEF
;
A
#
# COMPACT_ATOMS: atom_id res chain seq x y z
N MET A 1 4.02 -15.15 -0.61
CA MET A 1 3.95 -13.68 -0.44
C MET A 1 5.11 -13.11 -1.25
N SER A 2 4.94 -12.04 -2.05
CA SER A 2 6.08 -11.49 -2.81
C SER A 2 7.05 -10.79 -1.86
N GLU A 3 8.33 -10.75 -2.23
CA GLU A 3 9.38 -10.07 -1.46
C GLU A 3 9.07 -8.58 -1.27
N VAL A 4 8.44 -7.95 -2.26
CA VAL A 4 8.01 -6.54 -2.19
C VAL A 4 6.91 -6.32 -1.15
N ILE A 5 5.95 -7.23 -1.02
CA ILE A 5 4.91 -7.15 0.03
C ILE A 5 5.55 -7.21 1.43
N GLU A 6 6.47 -8.16 1.64
CA GLU A 6 7.16 -8.31 2.92
C GLU A 6 7.97 -7.05 3.28
N ASN A 7 8.74 -6.52 2.33
CA ASN A 7 9.51 -5.29 2.53
C ASN A 7 8.62 -4.06 2.78
N THR A 8 7.43 -4.03 2.18
CA THR A 8 6.44 -2.98 2.40
C THR A 8 5.85 -3.04 3.82
N GLU A 9 5.54 -4.24 4.32
CA GLU A 9 5.07 -4.44 5.69
C GLU A 9 6.13 -4.05 6.73
N ILE A 10 7.41 -4.36 6.46
CA ILE A 10 8.53 -3.94 7.29
C ILE A 10 8.63 -2.41 7.32
N ALA A 11 8.64 -1.75 6.16
CA ALA A 11 8.72 -0.29 6.08
C ALA A 11 7.53 0.39 6.79
N LEU A 12 6.31 -0.16 6.67
CA LEU A 12 5.13 0.32 7.38
C LEU A 12 5.29 0.18 8.90
N ARG A 13 5.80 -0.96 9.38
CA ARG A 13 6.04 -1.19 10.81
C ARG A 13 7.02 -0.16 11.37
N GLU A 14 8.12 0.09 10.67
CA GLU A 14 9.11 1.08 11.09
C GLU A 14 8.54 2.50 11.20
N ILE A 15 7.69 2.90 10.25
CA ILE A 15 7.01 4.19 10.29
C ILE A 15 6.07 4.27 11.48
N LYS A 16 5.23 3.25 11.71
CA LYS A 16 4.30 3.21 12.85
C LYS A 16 5.01 3.24 14.19
N GLU A 17 6.11 2.51 14.34
CA GLU A 17 6.95 2.53 15.55
C GLU A 17 7.57 3.92 15.78
N CYS A 18 8.05 4.56 14.71
CA CYS A 18 8.56 5.93 14.77
C CYS A 18 7.47 6.91 15.24
N GLN A 19 6.31 6.86 14.59
CA GLN A 19 5.15 7.67 14.91
C GLN A 19 4.71 7.54 16.37
N ASN A 20 4.60 6.31 16.86
CA ASN A 20 4.23 6.02 18.24
C ASN A 20 5.25 6.60 19.24
N ARG A 21 6.56 6.41 19.00
CA ARG A 21 7.62 6.99 19.85
C ARG A 21 7.59 8.52 19.92
N HIS A 22 7.15 9.17 18.85
CA HIS A 22 7.04 10.62 18.76
C HIS A 22 5.63 11.14 19.08
N ASN A 23 4.71 10.27 19.53
CA ASN A 23 3.32 10.58 19.81
C ASN A 23 2.64 11.38 18.66
N THR A 24 2.93 10.99 17.43
CA THR A 24 2.36 11.58 16.21
C THR A 24 1.64 10.50 15.43
N THR A 25 0.56 10.86 14.73
CA THR A 25 -0.14 9.96 13.82
C THR A 25 0.39 10.06 12.40
N SER A 26 1.13 11.11 12.05
CA SER A 26 1.65 11.28 10.70
C SER A 26 3.09 11.75 10.68
N CYS A 27 3.83 11.29 9.68
CA CYS A 27 5.14 11.83 9.36
C CYS A 27 5.06 13.31 8.94
N ASP A 28 3.94 13.80 8.42
CA ASP A 28 3.80 15.19 7.99
C ASP A 28 3.86 16.20 9.15
N PHE A 29 3.65 15.73 10.39
CA PHE A 29 3.85 16.54 11.60
C PHE A 29 5.31 16.55 12.08
N CYS A 30 6.19 15.77 11.47
CA CYS A 30 7.61 15.73 11.81
C CYS A 30 8.42 16.71 10.95
N LYS A 31 9.16 17.62 11.60
CA LYS A 31 10.01 18.61 10.90
C LYS A 31 11.10 17.98 10.04
N GLU A 32 11.59 16.81 10.44
CA GLU A 32 12.64 16.07 9.73
C GLU A 32 12.09 15.14 8.63
N ALA A 33 10.77 15.09 8.42
CA ALA A 33 10.15 14.15 7.51
C ALA A 33 10.64 14.28 6.06
N ILE A 34 10.99 15.49 5.63
CA ILE A 34 11.50 15.77 4.28
C ILE A 34 12.82 15.01 4.01
N LYS A 35 13.61 14.74 5.05
CA LYS A 35 14.92 14.06 4.96
C LYS A 35 14.91 12.70 5.65
N CYS A 36 13.73 12.18 6.00
CA CYS A 36 13.62 10.94 6.75
C CYS A 36 13.76 9.74 5.80
N GLU A 37 14.87 9.01 5.91
CA GLU A 37 15.12 7.80 5.12
C GLU A 37 14.02 6.75 5.29
N LYS A 38 13.46 6.61 6.51
CA LYS A 38 12.33 5.70 6.76
C LYS A 38 11.10 6.10 5.96
N LYS A 39 10.79 7.40 5.87
CA LYS A 39 9.66 7.91 5.07
C LYS A 39 9.91 7.65 3.60
N HIS A 40 11.11 7.97 3.11
CA HIS A 40 11.47 7.73 1.72
C HIS A 40 11.42 6.24 1.35
N ASN A 41 11.95 5.36 2.19
CA ASN A 41 11.90 3.91 1.99
C ASN A 41 10.45 3.41 1.98
N PHE A 42 9.60 3.90 2.88
CA PHE A 42 8.17 3.56 2.87
C PHE A 42 7.48 4.01 1.57
N GLU A 43 7.72 5.24 1.11
CA GLU A 43 7.19 5.74 -0.16
C GLU A 43 7.66 4.89 -1.35
N GLN A 44 8.94 4.51 -1.39
CA GLN A 44 9.48 3.66 -2.44
C GLN A 44 8.87 2.25 -2.43
N MET A 45 8.80 1.61 -1.26
CA MET A 45 8.27 0.24 -1.16
C MET A 45 6.78 0.18 -1.48
N THR A 46 6.00 1.17 -1.04
CA THR A 46 4.56 1.24 -1.35
C THR A 46 4.29 1.48 -2.83
N GLU A 47 5.13 2.24 -3.52
CA GLU A 47 5.04 2.40 -4.98
C GLU A 47 5.33 1.08 -5.70
N LEU A 48 6.41 0.38 -5.33
CA LEU A 48 6.74 -0.94 -5.91
C LEU A 48 5.61 -1.95 -5.68
N ASN A 49 5.07 -2.00 -4.45
CA ASN A 49 3.94 -2.87 -4.12
C ASN A 49 2.70 -2.53 -4.94
N LEU A 50 2.41 -1.25 -5.18
CA LEU A 50 1.30 -0.84 -6.02
C LEU A 50 1.50 -1.29 -7.47
N GLN A 51 2.70 -1.14 -8.03
CA GLN A 51 2.99 -1.57 -9.41
C GLN A 51 2.79 -3.08 -9.59
N GLU A 52 3.32 -3.92 -8.68
CA GLU A 52 3.11 -5.37 -8.72
C GLU A 52 1.61 -5.74 -8.68
N ASN A 53 0.84 -5.07 -7.82
CA ASN A 53 -0.59 -5.33 -7.71
C ASN A 53 -1.38 -4.86 -8.94
N ILE A 54 -0.95 -3.77 -9.60
CA ILE A 54 -1.53 -3.31 -10.87
C ILE A 54 -1.28 -4.35 -11.97
N GLU A 55 -0.07 -4.88 -12.07
CA GLU A 55 0.27 -5.91 -13.06
C GLU A 55 -0.56 -7.17 -12.84
N MET A 56 -0.61 -7.68 -11.60
CA MET A 56 -1.42 -8.85 -11.24
C MET A 56 -2.92 -8.62 -11.52
N LEU A 57 -3.45 -7.42 -11.26
CA LEU A 57 -4.84 -7.07 -11.56
C LEU A 57 -5.11 -7.08 -13.06
N LYS A 58 -4.23 -6.48 -13.86
CA LYS A 58 -4.35 -6.43 -15.33
C LYS A 58 -4.27 -7.83 -15.95
N GLU A 59 -3.37 -8.68 -15.44
CA GLU A 59 -3.29 -10.07 -15.87
C GLU A 59 -4.56 -10.86 -15.53
N CYS A 60 -5.10 -10.67 -14.33
CA CYS A 60 -6.37 -11.26 -13.91
C CYS A 60 -7.53 -10.79 -14.82
N GLN A 61 -7.65 -9.49 -15.06
CA GLN A 61 -8.65 -8.93 -15.97
C GLN A 61 -8.54 -9.54 -17.38
N LYS A 62 -7.34 -9.61 -17.94
CA LYS A 62 -7.08 -10.22 -19.26
C LYS A 62 -7.46 -11.70 -19.30
N LYS A 63 -7.07 -12.49 -18.28
CA LYS A 63 -7.39 -13.92 -18.18
C LYS A 63 -8.89 -14.19 -18.14
N HIS A 64 -9.66 -13.30 -17.53
CA HIS A 64 -11.11 -13.39 -17.41
C HIS A 64 -11.87 -12.61 -18.50
N ASN A 65 -11.17 -12.03 -19.48
CA ASN A 65 -11.73 -11.17 -20.54
C ASN A 65 -12.57 -9.99 -20.00
N LEU A 66 -12.17 -9.42 -18.86
CA LEU A 66 -12.81 -8.27 -18.25
C LEU A 66 -12.03 -6.99 -18.59
N GLN A 67 -12.75 -5.89 -18.82
CA GLN A 67 -12.13 -4.56 -19.02
C GLN A 67 -12.07 -3.77 -17.71
N SER A 68 -12.83 -4.19 -16.70
CA SER A 68 -12.83 -3.60 -15.37
C SER A 68 -13.24 -4.64 -14.33
N CYS A 69 -12.70 -4.52 -13.12
CA CYS A 69 -13.12 -5.35 -11.97
C CYS A 69 -14.60 -5.17 -11.62
N LEU A 70 -15.23 -4.05 -12.01
CA LEU A 70 -16.66 -3.82 -11.80
C LEU A 70 -17.55 -4.77 -12.61
N GLN A 71 -16.99 -5.41 -13.64
CA GLN A 71 -17.67 -6.44 -14.43
C GLN A 71 -17.47 -7.84 -13.85
N CYS A 72 -16.65 -8.00 -12.81
CA CYS A 72 -16.41 -9.27 -12.15
C CYS A 72 -17.55 -9.58 -11.19
N GLN A 73 -18.09 -10.81 -11.25
CA GLN A 73 -19.12 -11.27 -10.30
C GLN A 73 -18.61 -11.33 -8.86
N GLU A 74 -17.30 -11.52 -8.69
CA GLU A 74 -16.62 -11.58 -7.40
C GLU A 74 -16.10 -10.21 -6.95
N VAL A 75 -16.54 -9.08 -7.53
CA VAL A 75 -15.93 -7.76 -7.30
C VAL A 75 -15.71 -7.39 -5.83
N LEU A 76 -16.57 -7.80 -4.90
CA LEU A 76 -16.41 -7.52 -3.47
C LEU A 76 -15.44 -8.49 -2.78
N GLU A 77 -15.48 -9.78 -3.16
CA GLU A 77 -14.71 -10.87 -2.53
C GLU A 77 -13.41 -11.20 -3.28
N CYS A 78 -13.14 -10.53 -4.41
CA CYS A 78 -12.01 -10.83 -5.26
C CYS A 78 -10.69 -10.48 -4.57
N ALA A 79 -9.94 -11.49 -4.17
CA ALA A 79 -8.67 -11.32 -3.48
C ALA A 79 -7.65 -10.49 -4.28
N VAL A 80 -7.59 -10.63 -5.61
CA VAL A 80 -6.68 -9.85 -6.47
C VAL A 80 -7.04 -8.37 -6.45
N ARG A 81 -8.34 -8.06 -6.58
CA ARG A 81 -8.84 -6.68 -6.49
C ARG A 81 -8.59 -6.10 -5.10
N ASN A 82 -8.90 -6.83 -4.05
CA ASN A 82 -8.78 -6.34 -2.68
C ASN A 82 -7.31 -6.06 -2.32
N ARG A 83 -6.37 -6.89 -2.79
CA ARG A 83 -4.93 -6.59 -2.67
C ARG A 83 -4.52 -5.31 -3.40
N TYR A 84 -5.00 -5.10 -4.64
CA TYR A 84 -4.78 -3.86 -5.37
C TYR A 84 -5.34 -2.64 -4.64
N VAL A 85 -6.58 -2.73 -4.14
CA VAL A 85 -7.21 -1.66 -3.36
C VAL A 85 -6.38 -1.34 -2.12
N ASN A 86 -5.95 -2.35 -1.37
CA ASN A 86 -5.10 -2.17 -0.19
C ASN A 86 -3.76 -1.50 -0.54
N ALA A 87 -3.13 -1.90 -1.65
CA ALA A 87 -1.89 -1.29 -2.12
C ALA A 87 -2.07 0.19 -2.51
N VAL A 88 -3.18 0.56 -3.16
CA VAL A 88 -3.52 1.96 -3.47
C VAL A 88 -3.68 2.77 -2.20
N TYR A 89 -4.46 2.29 -1.23
CA TYR A 89 -4.64 3.02 0.03
C TYR A 89 -3.33 3.19 0.78
N LEU A 90 -2.48 2.16 0.78
CA LEU A 90 -1.19 2.22 1.44
C LEU A 90 -0.22 3.21 0.78
N SER A 91 -0.19 3.30 -0.55
CA SER A 91 0.64 4.30 -1.25
C SER A 91 0.10 5.73 -1.10
N MET A 92 -1.23 5.90 -1.08
CA MET A 92 -1.88 7.19 -0.83
C MET A 92 -1.69 7.67 0.61
N ASN A 93 -1.47 6.75 1.54
CA ASN A 93 -1.29 7.05 2.95
C ASN A 93 -0.05 7.95 3.17
N LYS A 94 1.05 7.78 2.41
CA LYS A 94 2.29 8.59 2.53
C LYS A 94 2.83 8.76 3.96
N GLY A 95 2.52 7.82 4.86
CA GLY A 95 2.86 7.90 6.28
C GLY A 95 1.88 8.74 7.11
N ASN A 96 0.64 8.93 6.65
CA ASN A 96 -0.48 9.46 7.43
C ASN A 96 -1.23 8.33 8.13
N GLY A 97 -1.04 8.17 9.43
CA GLY A 97 -1.75 7.19 10.25
C GLY A 97 -3.26 7.28 10.07
N GLY A 98 -3.81 6.19 9.54
CA GLY A 98 -5.23 5.91 9.41
C GLY A 98 -5.34 4.40 9.19
N SER A 99 -5.99 3.70 10.13
CA SER A 99 -6.27 2.28 9.95
C SER A 99 -7.41 2.17 8.97
N PHE A 100 -7.11 1.83 7.72
CA PHE A 100 -8.13 1.38 6.80
C PHE A 100 -8.14 -0.15 6.87
N GLU A 101 -9.02 -0.69 7.71
CA GLU A 101 -9.38 -2.10 7.66
C GLU A 101 -10.51 -2.24 6.62
N PHE A 102 -10.27 -3.06 5.60
CA PHE A 102 -11.26 -3.41 4.56
C PHE A 102 -11.57 -4.90 4.66
#